data_AF-A0A958UTN1-F1
#
_entry.id   AF-A0A958UTN1-F1
#
_cell.length_a   1.000
_cell.length_b   1.000
_cell.length_c   1.000
_cell.angle_alpha   90.00
_cell.angle_beta   90.00
_cell.angle_gamma   90.00
#
_symmetry.space_group_name_H-M   'P 1'
#
loop_
_entity.id
_entity.type
_entity.pdbx_description
1 polymer ?
#
loop_
_entity_poly.entity_id
_entity_poly.type
_entity_poly.pdbx_seq_one_letter_code
_entity_poly.pdbx_strand_id
1 'polypeptide(L)'
;MKYFKPLHSLILLAILAMVGCQEDDPSLGPIITPTDIVVTSNVVGQDIDNPYGDGSGLVNFTASANNAITYKFVSSSGEQVSSSGNAAFTFSNLGVNTYQVTVVAYGTGGVSSSTTIEVEVLVTYSPPQDLLDKLVGDGSRTWRIKSEKQGHFGLGPVGGTVPTEWYGAGPEEKAGTGMYDDRYVFNIDGTFTHITNNTNDDPVEDTSGTVFGRDGLIQELAGPGGESQQGADILNYAYSDYSENWAVIAPGGVETITLSGKGFIGYYTGGSHQYQIFDRSVANELLLRTTDGNNEFDWWFIITSAEPGDDNTFTSNYNNLVWQDEFDTNGAPDPAKWAYDLGGGGWGNQEVQTYTNDPQNILIEDGVLKITAINDGGNYTSARIKTQGLFEFTYGRIEARAKLPATGGTWPAIWALGANF
;
A
#
# COMPACT_ATOMS: atom_id res chain seq x y z
N MET A 1 -72.54 42.68 -29.23
CA MET A 1 -71.10 42.53 -28.93
C MET A 1 -70.66 43.80 -28.21
N LYS A 2 -70.71 43.81 -26.87
CA LYS A 2 -69.63 43.48 -25.92
C LYS A 2 -68.51 44.54 -25.87
N TYR A 3 -68.68 45.42 -24.87
CA TYR A 3 -67.69 46.10 -24.01
C TYR A 3 -66.24 46.20 -24.50
N PHE A 4 -65.83 47.42 -24.84
CA PHE A 4 -64.44 47.86 -24.92
C PHE A 4 -64.04 48.52 -23.60
N LYS A 5 -62.79 48.25 -23.15
CA LYS A 5 -62.10 48.69 -21.90
C LYS A 5 -62.35 47.74 -20.71
N PRO A 6 -61.33 46.93 -20.30
CA PRO A 6 -60.08 47.44 -19.73
C PRO A 6 -58.85 46.59 -20.13
N LEU A 7 -58.23 46.87 -21.28
CA LEU A 7 -56.99 46.15 -21.66
C LEU A 7 -55.72 46.99 -21.41
N HIS A 8 -55.84 48.32 -21.38
CA HIS A 8 -54.67 49.20 -21.27
C HIS A 8 -54.14 49.35 -19.84
N SER A 9 -55.00 49.25 -18.80
CA SER A 9 -54.54 49.21 -17.41
C SER A 9 -53.87 47.89 -17.01
N LEU A 10 -54.24 46.77 -17.66
CA LEU A 10 -53.64 45.46 -17.36
C LEU A 10 -52.25 45.33 -17.98
N ILE A 11 -52.03 45.92 -19.17
CA ILE A 11 -50.72 45.92 -19.84
C ILE A 11 -49.75 46.87 -19.14
N LEU A 12 -50.21 48.01 -18.62
CA LEU A 12 -49.35 48.94 -17.86
C LEU A 12 -48.97 48.39 -16.48
N LEU A 13 -49.82 47.56 -15.86
CA LEU A 13 -49.54 46.88 -14.59
C LEU A 13 -48.63 45.64 -14.77
N ALA A 14 -48.69 44.97 -15.92
CA ALA A 14 -47.80 43.86 -16.26
C ALA A 14 -46.38 44.33 -16.62
N ILE A 15 -46.21 45.54 -17.17
CA ILE A 15 -44.90 46.12 -17.48
C ILE A 15 -44.20 46.64 -16.20
N LEU A 16 -44.96 47.05 -15.16
CA LEU A 16 -44.38 47.43 -13.86
C LEU A 16 -43.97 46.24 -12.98
N ALA A 17 -44.43 45.02 -13.28
CA ALA A 17 -44.07 43.82 -12.51
C ALA A 17 -42.75 43.16 -12.99
N MET A 18 -42.13 43.66 -14.06
CA MET A 18 -40.84 43.16 -14.57
C MET A 18 -39.62 43.98 -14.09
N VAL A 19 -39.82 44.93 -13.18
CA VAL A 19 -38.74 45.71 -12.56
C VAL A 19 -38.71 45.37 -11.07
N GLY A 20 -38.17 44.20 -10.73
CA GLY A 20 -38.26 43.73 -9.34
C GLY A 20 -37.52 42.44 -9.06
N CYS A 21 -36.21 42.47 -9.29
CA CYS A 21 -35.12 41.68 -8.69
C CYS A 21 -34.08 41.44 -9.79
N GLN A 22 -33.28 42.49 -10.07
CA GLN A 22 -31.89 42.20 -10.41
C GLN A 22 -31.31 41.71 -9.09
N GLU A 23 -31.01 40.42 -8.98
CA GLU A 23 -30.11 39.97 -7.92
C GLU A 23 -28.83 40.77 -8.09
N ASP A 24 -28.38 41.44 -7.02
CA ASP A 24 -27.12 42.18 -7.05
C ASP A 24 -26.05 41.22 -7.56
N ASP A 25 -25.40 41.57 -8.68
CA ASP A 25 -24.28 40.80 -9.20
C ASP A 25 -23.31 40.56 -8.03
N PRO A 26 -22.97 39.31 -7.72
CA PRO A 26 -22.09 39.02 -6.59
C PRO A 26 -20.79 39.77 -6.82
N SER A 27 -20.57 40.83 -6.02
CA SER A 27 -19.37 41.64 -6.14
C SER A 27 -18.20 40.76 -5.74
N LEU A 28 -17.39 40.35 -6.72
CA LEU A 28 -16.13 39.69 -6.42
C LEU A 28 -15.33 40.63 -5.52
N GLY A 29 -14.87 40.09 -4.38
CA GLY A 29 -13.93 40.81 -3.51
C GLY A 29 -12.68 41.23 -4.29
N PRO A 30 -11.79 42.04 -3.68
CA PRO A 30 -10.58 42.49 -4.35
C PRO A 30 -9.78 41.30 -4.90
N ILE A 31 -9.41 41.39 -6.17
CA ILE A 31 -8.51 40.44 -6.85
C ILE A 31 -7.09 40.79 -6.40
N ILE A 32 -6.49 39.95 -5.57
CA ILE A 32 -5.20 40.21 -4.93
C ILE A 32 -4.21 39.14 -5.41
N THR A 33 -3.15 39.58 -6.11
CA THR A 33 -2.06 38.71 -6.54
C THR A 33 -1.20 38.32 -5.33
N PRO A 34 -0.85 37.03 -5.16
CA PRO A 34 0.04 36.64 -4.08
C PRO A 34 1.43 37.25 -4.21
N THR A 35 2.08 37.57 -3.10
CA THR A 35 3.44 38.14 -3.06
C THR A 35 4.31 37.44 -2.02
N ASP A 36 5.62 37.72 -2.07
CA ASP A 36 6.59 37.24 -1.07
C ASP A 36 6.59 35.72 -0.92
N ILE A 37 6.61 35.01 -2.05
CA ILE A 37 6.65 33.55 -2.05
C ILE A 37 7.98 33.10 -1.46
N VAL A 38 7.91 32.40 -0.33
CA VAL A 38 9.03 31.72 0.32
C VAL A 38 8.83 30.23 0.15
N VAL A 39 9.87 29.55 -0.35
CA VAL A 39 9.90 28.10 -0.51
C VAL A 39 11.09 27.56 0.26
N THR A 40 10.84 26.58 1.13
CA THR A 40 11.87 25.81 1.82
C THR A 40 11.81 24.36 1.38
N SER A 41 12.98 23.76 1.21
CA SER A 41 13.15 22.33 0.93
C SER A 41 13.82 21.64 2.11
N ASN A 42 13.40 20.42 2.39
CA ASN A 42 13.95 19.54 3.40
C ASN A 42 14.21 18.17 2.76
N VAL A 43 15.47 17.93 2.37
CA VAL A 43 15.90 16.64 1.82
C VAL A 43 15.96 15.63 2.97
N VAL A 44 15.25 14.51 2.85
CA VAL A 44 15.13 13.55 3.96
C VAL A 44 16.49 12.97 4.31
N GLY A 45 16.80 12.97 5.60
CA GLY A 45 18.08 12.51 6.14
C GLY A 45 19.27 13.45 5.88
N GLN A 46 19.02 14.69 5.46
CA GLN A 46 20.09 15.66 5.26
C GLN A 46 20.65 16.15 6.60
N ASP A 47 21.96 16.02 6.76
CA ASP A 47 22.71 16.54 7.90
C ASP A 47 24.15 16.90 7.47
N ILE A 48 25.04 17.14 8.45
CA ILE A 48 26.43 17.53 8.16
C ILE A 48 27.25 16.40 7.51
N ASP A 49 26.90 15.14 7.78
CA ASP A 49 27.60 13.97 7.28
C ASP A 49 26.95 13.47 5.97
N ASN A 50 25.66 13.75 5.76
CA ASN A 50 24.86 13.40 4.61
C ASN A 50 24.30 14.66 3.92
N PRO A 51 25.16 15.48 3.25
CA PRO A 51 24.75 16.78 2.72
C PRO A 51 23.69 16.72 1.62
N TYR A 52 23.41 15.54 1.06
CA TYR A 52 22.46 15.31 -0.03
C TYR A 52 21.30 14.37 0.35
N GLY A 53 21.12 14.09 1.65
CA GLY A 53 20.07 13.21 2.17
C GLY A 53 20.52 11.76 2.41
N ASP A 54 19.59 10.94 2.88
CA ASP A 54 19.79 9.51 3.21
C ASP A 54 19.84 8.57 1.99
N GLY A 55 19.81 9.11 0.77
CA GLY A 55 19.79 8.32 -0.46
C GLY A 55 18.41 7.84 -0.89
N SER A 56 17.34 8.25 -0.20
CA SER A 56 15.97 7.92 -0.60
C SER A 56 15.44 8.71 -1.79
N GLY A 57 16.05 9.85 -2.13
CA GLY A 57 15.52 10.73 -3.16
C GLY A 57 14.35 11.62 -2.72
N LEU A 58 13.90 11.52 -1.47
CA LEU A 58 12.71 12.21 -0.97
C LEU A 58 13.02 13.63 -0.50
N VAL A 59 12.25 14.60 -0.99
CA VAL A 59 12.33 16.00 -0.57
C VAL A 59 10.94 16.53 -0.20
N ASN A 60 10.83 17.06 1.01
CA ASN A 60 9.65 17.77 1.48
C ASN A 60 9.78 19.27 1.20
N PHE A 61 8.73 19.88 0.69
CA PHE A 61 8.66 21.31 0.40
C PHE A 61 7.58 21.98 1.21
N THR A 62 7.86 23.19 1.69
CA THR A 62 6.88 24.08 2.29
C THR A 62 6.93 25.42 1.58
N ALA A 63 5.78 25.92 1.16
CA ALA A 63 5.60 27.21 0.55
C ALA A 63 4.69 28.10 1.40
N SER A 64 5.00 29.38 1.43
CA SER A 64 4.14 30.42 2.00
C SER A 64 4.21 31.67 1.14
N ALA A 65 3.09 32.38 1.03
CA ALA A 65 2.98 33.64 0.31
C ALA A 65 1.85 34.49 0.91
N ASN A 66 2.01 35.80 0.85
CA ASN A 66 0.95 36.73 1.24
C ASN A 66 -0.23 36.61 0.26
N ASN A 67 -1.46 36.52 0.79
CA ASN A 67 -2.71 36.44 0.01
C ASN A 67 -2.87 35.20 -0.90
N ALA A 68 -2.13 34.14 -0.64
CA ALA A 68 -2.32 32.86 -1.31
C ALA A 68 -3.44 32.03 -0.64
N ILE A 69 -4.25 31.38 -1.46
CA ILE A 69 -5.30 30.43 -1.05
C ILE A 69 -4.94 28.98 -1.35
N THR A 70 -4.06 28.76 -2.32
CA THR A 70 -3.56 27.42 -2.69
C THR A 70 -2.24 27.56 -3.44
N TYR A 71 -1.47 26.47 -3.47
CA TYR A 71 -0.18 26.38 -4.11
C TYR A 71 -0.16 25.22 -5.10
N LYS A 72 0.57 25.36 -6.20
CA LYS A 72 0.92 24.28 -7.12
C LYS A 72 2.43 24.15 -7.20
N PHE A 73 2.94 22.97 -6.89
CA PHE A 73 4.34 22.59 -7.03
C PHE A 73 4.51 21.83 -8.34
N VAL A 74 5.58 22.11 -9.08
CA VAL A 74 5.89 21.49 -10.37
C VAL A 74 7.36 21.12 -10.40
N SER A 75 7.65 19.86 -10.70
CA SER A 75 9.01 19.33 -10.82
C SER A 75 9.09 18.30 -11.96
N SER A 76 10.29 17.75 -12.21
CA SER A 76 10.45 16.65 -13.17
C SER A 76 9.72 15.37 -12.78
N SER A 77 9.38 15.19 -11.49
CA SER A 77 8.62 14.03 -10.99
C SER A 77 7.10 14.26 -11.03
N GLY A 78 6.63 15.41 -11.49
CA GLY A 78 5.20 15.71 -11.64
C GLY A 78 4.77 17.00 -10.95
N GLU A 79 3.47 17.11 -10.70
CA GLU A 79 2.85 18.31 -10.13
C GLU A 79 1.98 17.97 -8.92
N GLN A 80 2.01 18.78 -7.86
CA GLN A 80 1.15 18.62 -6.68
C GLN A 80 0.45 19.93 -6.34
N VAL A 81 -0.83 19.87 -6.00
CA VAL A 81 -1.61 21.02 -5.54
C VAL A 81 -1.84 20.88 -4.05
N SER A 82 -1.63 21.97 -3.29
CA SER A 82 -1.70 21.95 -1.85
C SER A 82 -2.30 23.25 -1.31
N SER A 83 -3.40 23.13 -0.57
CA SER A 83 -4.02 24.25 0.15
C SER A 83 -3.21 24.66 1.39
N SER A 84 -2.52 23.69 2.01
CA SER A 84 -1.66 23.90 3.19
C SER A 84 -0.27 24.45 2.85
N GLY A 85 0.11 24.43 1.57
CA GLY A 85 1.44 24.83 1.11
C GLY A 85 2.53 23.78 1.32
N ASN A 86 2.17 22.54 1.67
CA ASN A 86 3.12 21.43 1.79
C ASN A 86 3.03 20.51 0.56
N ALA A 87 4.18 20.05 0.07
CA ALA A 87 4.28 19.07 -1.01
C ALA A 87 5.50 18.17 -0.80
N ALA A 88 5.50 16.99 -1.43
CA ALA A 88 6.62 16.06 -1.37
C ALA A 88 6.90 15.49 -2.75
N PHE A 89 8.16 15.54 -3.19
CA PHE A 89 8.61 14.91 -4.42
C PHE A 89 9.65 13.84 -4.14
N THR A 90 9.57 12.77 -4.91
CA THR A 90 10.58 11.71 -4.91
C THR A 90 11.33 11.72 -6.23
N PHE A 91 12.64 11.82 -6.14
CA PHE A 91 13.53 11.73 -7.27
C PHE A 91 14.18 10.36 -7.33
N SER A 92 14.30 9.79 -8.53
CA SER A 92 14.69 8.37 -8.72
C SER A 92 15.98 8.17 -9.51
N ASN A 93 16.60 9.24 -10.04
CA ASN A 93 17.87 9.09 -10.75
C ASN A 93 18.97 8.77 -9.74
N LEU A 94 19.60 7.59 -9.90
CA LEU A 94 20.70 7.16 -9.04
C LEU A 94 21.86 8.17 -9.03
N GLY A 95 22.48 8.34 -7.87
CA GLY A 95 23.53 9.32 -7.62
C GLY A 95 23.00 10.68 -7.13
N VAL A 96 23.90 11.67 -7.08
CA VAL A 96 23.55 13.06 -6.74
C VAL A 96 23.10 13.77 -8.00
N ASN A 97 21.88 14.30 -8.00
CA ASN A 97 21.29 15.02 -9.12
C ASN A 97 20.68 16.34 -8.64
N THR A 98 20.67 17.35 -9.51
CA THR A 98 20.05 18.65 -9.24
C THR A 98 18.67 18.73 -9.90
N TYR A 99 17.67 19.15 -9.14
CA TYR A 99 16.28 19.24 -9.60
C TYR A 99 15.74 20.65 -9.43
N GLN A 100 14.97 21.10 -10.43
CA GLN A 100 14.24 22.37 -10.37
C GLN A 100 12.81 22.14 -9.89
N VAL A 101 12.38 22.94 -8.92
CA VAL A 101 11.01 22.92 -8.40
C VAL A 101 10.42 24.32 -8.52
N THR A 102 9.34 24.42 -9.30
CA THR A 102 8.57 25.65 -9.47
C THR A 102 7.34 25.63 -8.57
N VAL A 103 7.13 26.71 -7.82
CA VAL A 103 5.96 26.89 -6.97
C VAL A 103 5.14 28.05 -7.49
N VAL A 104 3.86 27.79 -7.76
CA VAL A 104 2.86 28.78 -8.18
C VAL A 104 1.88 29.00 -7.03
N ALA A 105 1.80 30.23 -6.52
CA ALA A 105 0.83 30.63 -5.50
C ALA A 105 -0.37 31.27 -6.19
N TYR A 106 -1.59 30.84 -5.84
CA TYR A 106 -2.85 31.39 -6.38
C TYR A 106 -3.57 32.21 -5.31
N GLY A 107 -4.12 33.36 -5.71
CA GLY A 107 -4.90 34.27 -4.87
C GLY A 107 -6.36 34.39 -5.33
N THR A 108 -7.06 35.40 -4.83
CA THR A 108 -8.49 35.63 -5.13
C THR A 108 -8.72 35.90 -6.62
N GLY A 109 -9.75 35.30 -7.21
CA GLY A 109 -10.03 35.47 -8.65
C GLY A 109 -9.04 34.75 -9.57
N GLY A 110 -8.23 33.82 -9.04
CA GLY A 110 -7.34 32.96 -9.84
C GLY A 110 -6.03 33.62 -10.30
N VAL A 111 -5.74 34.84 -9.87
CA VAL A 111 -4.43 35.47 -10.13
C VAL A 111 -3.32 34.72 -9.41
N SER A 112 -2.14 34.65 -10.02
CA SER A 112 -1.03 33.88 -9.49
C SER A 112 0.31 34.58 -9.63
N SER A 113 1.27 34.14 -8.82
CA SER A 113 2.69 34.46 -8.91
C SER A 113 3.50 33.18 -8.69
N SER A 114 4.76 33.14 -9.14
CA SER A 114 5.59 31.94 -9.03
C SER A 114 7.05 32.23 -8.70
N THR A 115 7.73 31.20 -8.20
CA THR A 115 9.18 31.17 -7.96
C THR A 115 9.73 29.78 -8.26
N THR A 116 11.03 29.67 -8.53
CA THR A 116 11.72 28.40 -8.80
C THR A 116 12.95 28.29 -7.90
N ILE A 117 13.14 27.10 -7.31
CA ILE A 117 14.33 26.75 -6.53
C ILE A 117 15.01 25.52 -7.12
N GLU A 118 16.30 25.35 -6.80
CA GLU A 118 17.07 24.15 -7.10
C GLU A 118 17.34 23.35 -5.83
N VAL A 119 17.30 22.03 -5.93
CA VAL A 119 17.65 21.10 -4.84
C VAL A 119 18.56 20.00 -5.35
N GLU A 120 19.64 19.72 -4.62
CA GLU A 120 20.53 18.59 -4.89
C GLU A 120 20.13 17.40 -4.01
N VAL A 121 19.96 16.23 -4.63
CA VAL A 121 19.39 15.06 -3.97
C VAL A 121 20.19 13.81 -4.34
N LEU A 122 20.56 13.02 -3.33
CA LEU A 122 21.17 11.71 -3.50
C LEU A 122 20.08 10.62 -3.58
N VAL A 123 20.22 9.72 -4.55
CA VAL A 123 19.46 8.47 -4.64
C VAL A 123 20.41 7.29 -4.69
N THR A 124 20.29 6.35 -3.75
CA THR A 124 21.15 5.16 -3.67
C THR A 124 20.37 3.86 -3.70
N TYR A 125 19.07 3.88 -3.42
CA TYR A 125 18.27 2.67 -3.34
C TYR A 125 17.91 2.16 -4.73
N SER A 126 18.16 0.86 -4.94
CA SER A 126 17.67 0.09 -6.08
C SER A 126 16.80 -1.02 -5.52
N PRO A 127 15.50 -1.10 -5.90
CA PRO A 127 14.59 -2.09 -5.34
C PRO A 127 15.06 -3.51 -5.67
N PRO A 128 15.01 -4.46 -4.71
CA PRO A 128 15.45 -5.81 -4.98
C PRO A 128 14.49 -6.51 -5.96
N GLN A 129 15.03 -7.42 -6.78
CA GLN A 129 14.28 -8.01 -7.89
C GLN A 129 13.01 -8.74 -7.44
N ASP A 130 13.04 -9.41 -6.30
CA ASP A 130 11.87 -10.10 -5.74
C ASP A 130 10.73 -9.14 -5.37
N LEU A 131 11.05 -7.90 -4.97
CA LEU A 131 10.05 -6.86 -4.74
C LEU A 131 9.45 -6.38 -6.06
N LEU A 132 10.29 -6.17 -7.08
CA LEU A 132 9.82 -5.79 -8.42
C LEU A 132 8.93 -6.89 -9.02
N ASP A 133 9.37 -8.14 -8.97
CA ASP A 133 8.61 -9.30 -9.44
C ASP A 133 7.26 -9.40 -8.72
N LYS A 134 7.22 -9.09 -7.42
CA LYS A 134 5.98 -9.03 -6.65
C LYS A 134 5.08 -7.90 -7.11
N LEU A 135 5.61 -6.69 -7.31
CA LEU A 135 4.83 -5.49 -7.66
C LEU A 135 4.31 -5.51 -9.10
N VAL A 136 5.10 -6.01 -10.06
CA VAL A 136 4.80 -5.91 -11.50
C VAL A 136 4.76 -7.23 -12.25
N GLY A 137 5.18 -8.37 -11.66
CA GLY A 137 5.24 -9.65 -12.38
C GLY A 137 6.01 -9.57 -13.71
N ASP A 138 5.42 -10.14 -14.77
CA ASP A 138 6.01 -10.22 -16.12
C ASP A 138 5.80 -8.93 -16.96
N GLY A 139 5.67 -7.78 -16.31
CA GLY A 139 5.61 -6.47 -16.96
C GLY A 139 4.58 -5.53 -16.34
N SER A 140 3.41 -6.04 -15.95
CA SER A 140 2.47 -5.32 -15.12
C SER A 140 1.70 -6.25 -14.19
N ARG A 141 1.20 -5.71 -13.09
CA ARG A 141 0.33 -6.45 -12.17
C ARG A 141 -0.75 -5.54 -11.60
N THR A 142 -1.95 -6.09 -11.59
CA THR A 142 -3.15 -5.46 -11.04
C THR A 142 -3.33 -5.86 -9.59
N TRP A 143 -3.67 -4.87 -8.77
CA TRP A 143 -3.94 -5.02 -7.34
C TRP A 143 -5.32 -4.44 -7.00
N ARG A 144 -5.93 -4.96 -5.94
CA ARG A 144 -7.17 -4.45 -5.34
C ARG A 144 -7.05 -4.40 -3.83
N ILE A 145 -7.94 -3.69 -3.15
CA ILE A 145 -8.10 -3.84 -1.70
C ILE A 145 -8.55 -5.28 -1.39
N LYS A 146 -7.91 -5.90 -0.39
CA LYS A 146 -8.27 -7.24 0.11
C LYS A 146 -9.48 -7.17 1.06
N SER A 147 -10.62 -6.75 0.54
CA SER A 147 -11.86 -6.48 1.27
C SER A 147 -12.32 -7.64 2.18
N GLU A 148 -11.99 -8.87 1.80
CA GLU A 148 -12.38 -10.08 2.50
C GLU A 148 -11.59 -10.33 3.80
N LYS A 149 -10.49 -9.60 4.03
CA LYS A 149 -9.62 -9.77 5.21
C LYS A 149 -10.00 -8.79 6.31
N GLN A 150 -10.08 -9.28 7.55
CA GLN A 150 -10.24 -8.40 8.72
C GLN A 150 -9.08 -7.39 8.80
N GLY A 151 -9.41 -6.11 9.01
CA GLY A 151 -8.42 -5.05 9.15
C GLY A 151 -7.70 -4.69 7.85
N HIS A 152 -8.28 -5.00 6.68
CA HIS A 152 -7.71 -4.62 5.38
C HIS A 152 -7.65 -3.11 5.16
N PHE A 153 -8.47 -2.34 5.87
CA PHE A 153 -8.53 -0.89 5.82
C PHE A 153 -8.73 -0.38 7.25
N GLY A 154 -8.02 0.66 7.64
CA GLY A 154 -8.19 1.25 8.96
C GLY A 154 -7.13 2.27 9.32
N LEU A 155 -7.15 2.71 10.57
CA LEU A 155 -6.30 3.80 11.05
C LEU A 155 -5.72 3.54 12.44
N GLY A 156 -4.63 4.23 12.75
CA GLY A 156 -3.93 4.20 14.03
C GLY A 156 -3.12 5.47 14.28
N PRO A 157 -2.33 5.50 15.37
CA PRO A 157 -1.49 6.66 15.68
C PRO A 157 -0.39 6.85 14.63
N VAL A 158 -0.02 8.11 14.38
CA VAL A 158 1.13 8.45 13.53
C VAL A 158 2.40 7.82 14.08
N GLY A 159 3.13 7.10 13.23
CA GLY A 159 4.32 6.33 13.60
C GLY A 159 4.00 4.99 14.30
N GLY A 160 2.73 4.60 14.39
CA GLY A 160 2.28 3.36 15.02
C GLY A 160 2.84 2.11 14.34
N THR A 161 3.13 1.07 15.13
CA THR A 161 3.65 -0.22 14.64
C THR A 161 2.61 -1.34 14.69
N VAL A 162 1.41 -1.04 15.15
CA VAL A 162 0.29 -1.98 15.22
C VAL A 162 -0.69 -1.61 14.10
N PRO A 163 -0.89 -2.49 13.09
CA PRO A 163 -1.82 -2.20 12.01
C PRO A 163 -3.24 -1.99 12.54
N THR A 164 -3.91 -0.95 12.07
CA THR A 164 -5.33 -0.67 12.37
C THR A 164 -5.67 -0.57 13.87
N GLU A 165 -4.73 -0.06 14.69
CA GLU A 165 -4.82 -0.06 16.16
C GLU A 165 -6.12 0.56 16.71
N TRP A 166 -6.59 1.66 16.12
CA TRP A 166 -7.77 2.37 16.61
C TRP A 166 -9.05 1.92 15.90
N TYR A 167 -8.94 1.58 14.62
CA TYR A 167 -10.04 1.05 13.85
C TYR A 167 -9.50 0.21 12.69
N GLY A 168 -10.09 -0.96 12.50
CA GLY A 168 -9.87 -1.83 11.34
C GLY A 168 -11.20 -2.38 10.85
N ALA A 169 -11.50 -2.15 9.58
CA ALA A 169 -12.74 -2.59 8.95
C ALA A 169 -12.89 -4.12 9.02
N GLY A 170 -14.11 -4.57 9.35
CA GLY A 170 -14.50 -5.96 9.17
C GLY A 170 -14.48 -6.38 7.70
N PRO A 171 -14.47 -7.69 7.40
CA PRO A 171 -14.61 -8.18 6.04
C PRO A 171 -15.81 -7.54 5.33
N GLU A 172 -15.57 -7.01 4.14
CA GLU A 172 -16.56 -6.37 3.27
C GLU A 172 -17.30 -5.15 3.88
N GLU A 173 -16.81 -4.57 5.00
CA GLU A 173 -17.52 -3.50 5.72
C GLU A 173 -17.73 -2.24 4.87
N LYS A 174 -16.84 -1.95 3.91
CA LYS A 174 -16.92 -0.78 3.04
C LYS A 174 -17.51 -1.08 1.66
N ALA A 175 -18.29 -2.15 1.53
CA ALA A 175 -18.99 -2.47 0.30
C ALA A 175 -19.90 -1.31 -0.16
N GLY A 176 -19.83 -0.94 -1.44
CA GLY A 176 -20.59 0.17 -2.01
C GLY A 176 -19.95 1.56 -1.84
N THR A 177 -18.72 1.62 -1.33
CA THR A 177 -17.83 2.78 -1.48
C THR A 177 -16.95 2.60 -2.71
N GLY A 178 -16.43 3.70 -3.27
CA GLY A 178 -15.50 3.70 -4.40
C GLY A 178 -14.10 3.25 -3.97
N MET A 179 -13.97 2.00 -3.53
CA MET A 179 -12.70 1.46 -3.00
C MET A 179 -12.52 0.00 -3.37
N TYR A 180 -13.56 -0.84 -3.28
CA TYR A 180 -13.42 -2.28 -3.50
C TYR A 180 -13.52 -2.68 -4.98
N ASP A 181 -14.17 -1.85 -5.78
CA ASP A 181 -14.26 -1.95 -7.23
C ASP A 181 -13.10 -1.29 -7.97
N ASP A 182 -12.21 -0.59 -7.26
CA ASP A 182 -11.01 0.01 -7.86
C ASP A 182 -9.91 -1.04 -8.15
N ARG A 183 -9.03 -0.70 -9.09
CA ARG A 183 -7.80 -1.45 -9.38
C ARG A 183 -6.57 -0.53 -9.47
N TYR A 184 -5.46 -1.03 -8.94
CA TYR A 184 -4.16 -0.36 -8.93
C TYR A 184 -3.17 -1.18 -9.75
N VAL A 185 -2.75 -0.67 -10.89
CA VAL A 185 -1.86 -1.38 -11.82
C VAL A 185 -0.47 -0.77 -11.76
N PHE A 186 0.50 -1.56 -11.33
CA PHE A 186 1.91 -1.19 -11.39
C PHE A 186 2.52 -1.76 -12.66
N ASN A 187 3.11 -0.89 -13.49
CA ASN A 187 3.80 -1.26 -14.72
C ASN A 187 5.33 -1.15 -14.55
N ILE A 188 6.08 -2.04 -15.19
CA ILE A 188 7.55 -2.13 -15.12
C ILE A 188 8.24 -0.88 -15.68
N ASP A 189 7.56 -0.12 -16.54
CA ASP A 189 8.06 1.14 -17.09
C ASP A 189 7.97 2.32 -16.10
N GLY A 190 7.45 2.08 -14.89
CA GLY A 190 7.27 3.08 -13.84
C GLY A 190 5.90 3.75 -13.86
N THR A 191 5.00 3.37 -14.77
CA THR A 191 3.64 3.92 -14.82
C THR A 191 2.72 3.23 -13.82
N PHE A 192 1.92 4.00 -13.10
CA PHE A 192 0.88 3.54 -12.17
C PHE A 192 -0.48 3.92 -12.74
N THR A 193 -1.38 2.96 -12.92
CA THR A 193 -2.75 3.22 -13.39
C THR A 193 -3.73 2.91 -12.28
N HIS A 194 -4.63 3.85 -11.99
CA HIS A 194 -5.75 3.65 -11.08
C HIS A 194 -7.03 3.62 -11.91
N ILE A 195 -7.65 2.44 -11.94
CA ILE A 195 -8.97 2.21 -12.55
C ILE A 195 -10.00 2.38 -11.43
N THR A 196 -10.86 3.39 -11.53
CA THR A 196 -11.79 3.81 -10.47
C THR A 196 -13.16 3.14 -10.56
N ASN A 197 -13.28 2.13 -11.42
CA ASN A 197 -14.44 1.23 -11.57
C ASN A 197 -14.09 0.01 -12.44
N ASN A 198 -13.99 -1.18 -11.83
CA ASN A 198 -13.65 -2.44 -12.53
C ASN A 198 -14.88 -3.24 -12.99
N THR A 199 -16.09 -2.68 -12.99
CA THR A 199 -17.31 -3.39 -13.45
C THR A 199 -17.64 -3.18 -14.93
N ASN A 200 -16.84 -2.38 -15.66
CA ASN A 200 -17.05 -2.08 -17.09
C ASN A 200 -15.77 -1.64 -17.86
N ASP A 201 -14.56 -1.99 -17.42
CA ASP A 201 -13.34 -1.27 -17.85
C ASP A 201 -12.73 -1.77 -19.18
N ASP A 202 -13.26 -1.23 -20.28
CA ASP A 202 -12.42 -0.83 -21.42
C ASP A 202 -12.14 0.68 -21.29
N PRO A 203 -10.88 1.13 -21.11
CA PRO A 203 -10.52 2.54 -20.94
C PRO A 203 -10.79 3.40 -22.20
N VAL A 204 -11.26 2.79 -23.29
CA VAL A 204 -11.72 3.47 -24.50
C VAL A 204 -13.25 3.71 -24.49
N GLU A 205 -14.02 2.93 -23.72
CA GLU A 205 -15.49 2.94 -23.73
C GLU A 205 -16.11 3.69 -22.53
N ASP A 206 -15.55 3.55 -21.32
CA ASP A 206 -16.04 4.21 -20.11
C ASP A 206 -14.92 4.39 -19.07
N THR A 207 -14.52 5.64 -18.83
CA THR A 207 -13.50 6.00 -17.83
C THR A 207 -14.15 6.59 -16.57
N SER A 208 -15.46 6.42 -16.38
CA SER A 208 -16.16 6.97 -15.22
C SER A 208 -16.14 6.00 -14.05
N GLY A 209 -15.86 6.55 -12.86
CA GLY A 209 -15.81 5.77 -11.64
C GLY A 209 -15.94 6.66 -10.41
N THR A 210 -15.72 6.06 -9.25
CA THR A 210 -15.81 6.77 -7.97
C THR A 210 -14.70 6.32 -7.06
N VAL A 211 -14.20 7.24 -6.24
CA VAL A 211 -13.16 6.96 -5.25
C VAL A 211 -13.64 7.27 -3.84
N PHE A 212 -12.99 6.65 -2.86
CA PHE A 212 -13.27 6.82 -1.45
C PHE A 212 -12.19 7.70 -0.78
N GLY A 213 -12.55 8.58 0.16
CA GLY A 213 -11.54 9.41 0.82
C GLY A 213 -12.03 10.32 1.92
N ARG A 214 -11.08 11.05 2.52
CA ARG A 214 -11.31 11.90 3.69
C ARG A 214 -11.85 13.27 3.30
N ASP A 215 -12.92 13.69 3.96
CA ASP A 215 -13.45 15.04 3.82
C ASP A 215 -12.39 16.10 4.20
N GLY A 216 -12.31 17.16 3.41
CA GLY A 216 -11.30 18.22 3.51
C GLY A 216 -9.96 17.90 2.81
N LEU A 217 -9.66 16.62 2.54
CA LEU A 217 -8.47 16.22 1.78
C LEU A 217 -8.83 15.78 0.37
N ILE A 218 -9.88 14.98 0.18
CA ILE A 218 -10.25 14.43 -1.13
C ILE A 218 -10.59 15.49 -2.17
N GLN A 219 -10.98 16.69 -1.76
CA GLN A 219 -11.20 17.81 -2.68
C GLN A 219 -9.93 18.26 -3.40
N GLU A 220 -8.74 17.90 -2.91
CA GLU A 220 -7.47 18.05 -3.64
C GLU A 220 -7.49 17.35 -5.00
N LEU A 221 -8.29 16.28 -5.16
CA LEU A 221 -8.44 15.57 -6.43
C LEU A 221 -9.03 16.45 -7.54
N ALA A 222 -9.83 17.46 -7.19
CA ALA A 222 -10.50 18.38 -8.12
C ALA A 222 -11.38 17.66 -9.17
N GLY A 223 -12.03 16.56 -8.77
CA GLY A 223 -13.05 15.89 -9.56
C GLY A 223 -14.39 16.66 -9.61
N PRO A 224 -15.34 16.19 -10.43
CA PRO A 224 -16.63 16.85 -10.63
C PRO A 224 -17.56 16.86 -9.40
N GLY A 225 -17.23 16.14 -8.32
CA GLY A 225 -18.03 16.08 -7.09
C GLY A 225 -19.13 14.99 -7.12
N GLY A 226 -20.24 15.19 -6.38
CA GLY A 226 -21.36 14.22 -6.30
C GLY A 226 -21.46 13.45 -4.97
N GLU A 227 -20.90 14.03 -3.91
CA GLU A 227 -20.52 13.38 -2.65
C GLU A 227 -21.70 12.75 -1.87
N SER A 228 -21.52 11.51 -1.43
CA SER A 228 -22.24 10.96 -0.28
C SER A 228 -21.33 11.07 0.95
N GLN A 229 -21.50 12.12 1.74
CA GLN A 229 -20.71 12.33 2.96
C GLN A 229 -21.31 11.55 4.14
N GLN A 230 -20.47 10.84 4.88
CA GLN A 230 -20.82 10.19 6.14
C GLN A 230 -19.78 10.52 7.21
N GLY A 231 -20.07 11.51 8.06
CA GLY A 231 -19.07 11.99 9.01
C GLY A 231 -17.87 12.61 8.28
N ALA A 232 -16.66 12.09 8.55
CA ALA A 232 -15.43 12.56 7.91
C ALA A 232 -15.10 11.85 6.58
N ASP A 233 -16.01 11.01 6.09
CA ASP A 233 -15.81 10.17 4.92
C ASP A 233 -16.64 10.67 3.73
N ILE A 234 -16.01 10.72 2.54
CA ILE A 234 -16.68 10.94 1.25
C ILE A 234 -16.70 9.61 0.51
N LEU A 235 -17.86 8.94 0.52
CA LEU A 235 -17.99 7.51 0.16
C LEU A 235 -17.74 7.19 -1.32
N ASN A 236 -18.23 8.06 -2.21
CA ASN A 236 -18.28 7.85 -3.67
C ASN A 236 -18.02 9.18 -4.39
N TYR A 237 -16.79 9.65 -4.38
CA TYR A 237 -16.39 10.88 -5.08
C TYR A 237 -16.16 10.58 -6.56
N ALA A 238 -16.90 11.20 -7.47
CA ALA A 238 -16.74 10.93 -8.89
C ALA A 238 -15.32 11.29 -9.35
N TYR A 239 -14.61 10.31 -9.91
CA TYR A 239 -13.25 10.49 -10.40
C TYR A 239 -12.99 9.50 -11.53
N SER A 240 -12.38 9.98 -12.61
CA SER A 240 -12.09 9.13 -13.76
C SER A 240 -10.81 8.34 -13.56
N ASP A 241 -10.67 7.26 -14.33
CA ASP A 241 -9.41 6.53 -14.46
C ASP A 241 -8.26 7.48 -14.80
N TYR A 242 -7.09 7.20 -14.23
CA TYR A 242 -5.92 8.02 -14.46
C TYR A 242 -4.63 7.21 -14.39
N SER A 243 -3.56 7.81 -14.90
CA SER A 243 -2.21 7.26 -14.79
C SER A 243 -1.25 8.30 -14.24
N GLU A 244 -0.40 7.83 -13.35
CA GLU A 244 0.68 8.55 -12.69
C GLU A 244 1.96 7.72 -12.82
N ASN A 245 3.02 8.10 -12.13
CA ASN A 245 4.25 7.33 -12.01
C ASN A 245 4.38 6.77 -10.61
N TRP A 246 5.14 5.69 -10.48
CA TRP A 246 5.52 5.11 -9.20
C TRP A 246 7.01 4.76 -9.15
N ALA A 247 7.53 4.68 -7.93
CA ALA A 247 8.85 4.11 -7.66
C ALA A 247 8.85 3.44 -6.28
N VAL A 248 9.88 2.62 -6.01
CA VAL A 248 10.19 2.18 -4.64
C VAL A 248 11.46 2.87 -4.18
N ILE A 249 11.38 3.43 -2.99
CA ILE A 249 12.48 4.07 -2.27
C ILE A 249 12.65 3.41 -0.91
N ALA A 250 13.72 3.74 -0.17
CA ALA A 250 13.92 3.24 1.18
C ALA A 250 14.41 4.34 2.17
N PRO A 251 13.61 5.39 2.45
CA PRO A 251 13.93 6.37 3.49
C PRO A 251 14.18 5.67 4.82
N GLY A 252 15.32 5.99 5.45
CA GLY A 252 15.74 5.32 6.69
C GLY A 252 15.82 3.79 6.60
N GLY A 253 15.96 3.21 5.40
CA GLY A 253 16.00 1.76 5.16
C GLY A 253 14.63 1.08 5.12
N VAL A 254 13.52 1.83 5.10
CA VAL A 254 12.16 1.27 5.06
C VAL A 254 11.61 1.35 3.64
N GLU A 255 11.38 0.19 3.02
CA GLU A 255 10.83 0.08 1.67
C GLU A 255 9.49 0.79 1.57
N THR A 256 9.38 1.72 0.62
CA THR A 256 8.25 2.65 0.51
C THR A 256 7.92 2.84 -0.96
N ILE A 257 6.66 2.62 -1.31
CA ILE A 257 6.11 2.94 -2.63
C ILE A 257 5.79 4.42 -2.63
N THR A 258 6.28 5.15 -3.63
CA THR A 258 5.89 6.54 -3.88
C THR A 258 5.04 6.60 -5.14
N LEU A 259 3.97 7.39 -5.10
CA LEU A 259 3.14 7.69 -6.27
C LEU A 259 3.28 9.18 -6.61
N SER A 260 3.37 9.51 -7.90
CA SER A 260 3.41 10.91 -8.35
C SER A 260 2.03 11.54 -8.37
N GLY A 261 2.04 12.87 -8.52
CA GLY A 261 0.83 13.65 -8.76
C GLY A 261 -0.19 13.45 -7.65
N LYS A 262 -1.34 12.89 -8.04
CA LYS A 262 -2.46 12.60 -7.13
C LYS A 262 -2.67 11.10 -6.91
N GLY A 263 -1.70 10.27 -7.27
CA GLY A 263 -1.80 8.81 -7.13
C GLY A 263 -2.04 8.39 -5.68
N PHE A 264 -2.96 7.45 -5.47
CA PHE A 264 -3.26 6.90 -4.15
C PHE A 264 -3.81 5.48 -4.26
N ILE A 265 -3.84 4.79 -3.12
CA ILE A 265 -4.33 3.42 -2.97
C ILE A 265 -5.44 3.40 -1.91
N GLY A 266 -6.58 2.83 -2.25
CA GLY A 266 -7.72 2.63 -1.35
C GLY A 266 -8.48 3.91 -1.06
N TYR A 267 -8.11 4.55 0.05
CA TYR A 267 -8.79 5.72 0.59
C TYR A 267 -7.89 6.94 0.42
N TYR A 268 -8.41 8.03 -0.16
CA TYR A 268 -7.65 9.25 -0.35
C TYR A 268 -7.41 9.95 0.99
N THR A 269 -6.16 9.95 1.42
CA THR A 269 -5.69 10.57 2.67
C THR A 269 -4.96 11.88 2.44
N GLY A 270 -4.85 12.36 1.19
CA GLY A 270 -3.91 13.42 0.82
C GLY A 270 -2.48 13.12 1.26
N GLY A 271 -1.70 14.17 1.50
CA GLY A 271 -0.38 14.08 2.11
C GLY A 271 0.74 13.76 1.11
N SER A 272 1.61 12.83 1.48
CA SER A 272 2.87 12.58 0.75
C SER A 272 2.75 11.59 -0.42
N HIS A 273 1.60 10.91 -0.55
CA HIS A 273 1.39 9.83 -1.52
C HIS A 273 2.46 8.72 -1.42
N GLN A 274 2.91 8.44 -0.19
CA GLN A 274 3.91 7.43 0.12
C GLN A 274 3.34 6.33 1.01
N TYR A 275 3.56 5.10 0.58
CA TYR A 275 3.05 3.90 1.20
C TYR A 275 4.21 3.02 1.64
N GLN A 276 4.51 3.03 2.93
CA GLN A 276 5.51 2.14 3.50
C GLN A 276 5.03 0.70 3.40
N ILE A 277 5.90 -0.18 2.93
CA ILE A 277 5.64 -1.61 2.86
C ILE A 277 5.96 -2.20 4.23
N PHE A 278 4.93 -2.43 5.02
CA PHE A 278 5.06 -2.94 6.38
C PHE A 278 5.21 -4.46 6.42
N ASP A 279 4.53 -5.17 5.51
CA ASP A 279 4.68 -6.61 5.30
C ASP A 279 4.49 -6.96 3.83
N ARG A 280 5.39 -7.78 3.30
CA ARG A 280 5.32 -8.37 1.95
C ARG A 280 5.59 -9.88 1.94
N SER A 281 5.62 -10.51 3.11
CA SER A 281 5.92 -11.93 3.30
C SER A 281 4.80 -12.85 2.77
N VAL A 282 3.57 -12.35 2.75
CA VAL A 282 2.41 -13.08 2.23
C VAL A 282 2.39 -13.00 0.70
N ALA A 283 2.29 -14.15 0.03
CA ALA A 283 2.20 -14.21 -1.43
C ALA A 283 1.04 -13.34 -1.94
N ASN A 284 1.26 -12.62 -3.04
CA ASN A 284 0.26 -11.74 -3.67
C ASN A 284 -0.36 -10.65 -2.78
N GLU A 285 0.11 -10.46 -1.53
CA GLU A 285 -0.38 -9.42 -0.62
C GLU A 285 0.72 -8.42 -0.24
N LEU A 286 0.31 -7.18 0.01
CA LEU A 286 1.12 -6.15 0.66
C LEU A 286 0.30 -5.49 1.78
N LEU A 287 0.91 -5.35 2.95
CA LEU A 287 0.42 -4.47 4.02
C LEU A 287 1.15 -3.13 3.89
N LEU A 288 0.37 -2.08 3.63
CA LEU A 288 0.84 -0.74 3.38
C LEU A 288 0.42 0.21 4.50
N ARG A 289 1.24 1.24 4.75
CA ARG A 289 0.96 2.34 5.68
C ARG A 289 1.27 3.70 5.05
N THR A 290 0.38 4.68 5.22
CA THR A 290 0.62 6.10 4.85
C THR A 290 0.17 7.02 5.98
N THR A 291 0.87 8.13 6.20
CA THR A 291 0.41 9.21 7.08
C THR A 291 -0.43 10.20 6.28
N ASP A 292 -1.58 10.60 6.81
CA ASP A 292 -2.47 11.54 6.10
C ASP A 292 -1.93 12.96 6.01
N GLY A 293 -2.50 13.76 5.10
CA GLY A 293 -2.09 15.14 4.85
C GLY A 293 -2.26 16.08 6.04
N ASN A 294 -3.08 15.70 7.03
CA ASN A 294 -3.26 16.46 8.27
C ASN A 294 -2.25 16.07 9.36
N ASN A 295 -1.42 15.04 9.13
CA ASN A 295 -0.52 14.45 10.11
C ASN A 295 -1.24 14.00 11.38
N GLU A 296 -2.48 13.53 11.23
CA GLU A 296 -3.33 13.14 12.36
C GLU A 296 -3.34 11.63 12.56
N PHE A 297 -3.31 10.87 11.46
CA PHE A 297 -3.44 9.42 11.47
C PHE A 297 -2.49 8.74 10.50
N ASP A 298 -2.05 7.53 10.88
CA ASP A 298 -1.53 6.55 9.93
C ASP A 298 -2.67 5.64 9.46
N TRP A 299 -2.82 5.56 8.15
CA TRP A 299 -3.80 4.71 7.47
C TRP A 299 -3.14 3.45 6.93
N TRP A 300 -3.85 2.34 7.08
CA TRP A 300 -3.36 1.00 6.78
C TRP A 300 -4.21 0.35 5.71
N PHE A 301 -3.54 -0.29 4.75
CA PHE A 301 -4.18 -0.97 3.63
C PHE A 301 -3.58 -2.35 3.43
N ILE A 302 -4.43 -3.35 3.21
CA ILE A 302 -4.00 -4.64 2.67
C ILE A 302 -4.47 -4.69 1.22
N ILE A 303 -3.51 -4.70 0.30
CA ILE A 303 -3.80 -4.94 -1.13
C ILE A 303 -3.41 -6.36 -1.52
N THR A 304 -4.14 -6.90 -2.48
CA THR A 304 -3.88 -8.22 -3.06
C THR A 304 -3.94 -8.17 -4.58
N SER A 305 -3.13 -9.00 -5.23
CA SER A 305 -3.22 -9.24 -6.69
C SER A 305 -4.04 -10.49 -7.05
N ALA A 306 -4.70 -11.12 -6.08
CA ALA A 306 -5.61 -12.25 -6.29
C ALA A 306 -7.06 -11.77 -6.45
N GLU A 307 -7.88 -12.41 -7.29
CA GLU A 307 -9.29 -12.01 -7.45
C GLU A 307 -10.15 -12.47 -6.26
N PRO A 308 -11.31 -11.84 -6.01
CA PRO A 308 -12.20 -12.27 -4.94
C PRO A 308 -12.66 -13.73 -5.14
N GLY A 309 -12.40 -14.59 -4.16
CA GLY A 309 -12.72 -16.01 -4.24
C GLY A 309 -11.60 -16.89 -4.77
N ASP A 310 -10.50 -16.30 -5.27
CA ASP A 310 -9.21 -16.97 -5.24
C ASP A 310 -8.84 -17.10 -3.77
N ASP A 311 -8.97 -18.30 -3.21
CA ASP A 311 -8.32 -18.55 -1.94
C ASP A 311 -6.83 -18.26 -2.16
N ASN A 312 -6.13 -17.72 -1.17
CA ASN A 312 -4.69 -17.47 -1.27
C ASN A 312 -3.92 -18.81 -1.24
N THR A 313 -4.48 -19.88 -1.83
CA THR A 313 -3.71 -21.04 -2.20
C THR A 313 -2.66 -20.57 -3.17
N PHE A 314 -1.43 -20.60 -2.69
CA PHE A 314 -0.27 -20.60 -3.54
C PHE A 314 -0.53 -21.59 -4.70
N THR A 315 -0.75 -21.06 -5.91
CA THR A 315 -0.88 -21.87 -7.11
C THR A 315 0.53 -22.23 -7.55
N SER A 316 0.97 -23.42 -7.15
CA SER A 316 2.27 -23.94 -7.57
C SER A 316 2.26 -24.21 -9.07
N ASN A 317 3.28 -23.76 -9.80
CA ASN A 317 3.53 -24.28 -11.15
C ASN A 317 3.95 -25.76 -11.11
N TYR A 318 4.33 -26.28 -9.94
CA TYR A 318 4.55 -27.70 -9.69
C TYR A 318 3.24 -28.36 -9.23
N ASN A 319 2.48 -28.88 -10.20
CA ASN A 319 1.17 -29.55 -9.99
C ASN A 319 1.27 -31.09 -9.95
N ASN A 320 2.46 -31.65 -10.19
CA ASN A 320 2.69 -33.08 -10.14
C ASN A 320 3.27 -33.46 -8.77
N LEU A 321 2.46 -34.13 -7.94
CA LEU A 321 2.90 -34.66 -6.67
C LEU A 321 3.80 -35.89 -6.89
N VAL A 322 5.08 -35.76 -6.56
CA VAL A 322 6.08 -36.83 -6.80
C VAL A 322 6.43 -37.63 -5.55
N TRP A 323 6.18 -37.08 -4.36
CA TRP A 323 6.45 -37.73 -3.09
C TRP A 323 5.62 -37.07 -1.98
N GLN A 324 5.11 -37.86 -1.04
CA GLN A 324 4.37 -37.37 0.12
C GLN A 324 4.43 -38.38 1.28
N ASP A 325 4.20 -37.88 2.49
CA ASP A 325 3.83 -38.72 3.62
C ASP A 325 2.79 -38.02 4.49
N GLU A 326 1.57 -38.53 4.48
CA GLU A 326 0.42 -37.97 5.22
C GLU A 326 0.33 -38.53 6.65
N PHE A 327 1.23 -39.46 7.03
CA PHE A 327 1.31 -40.04 8.37
C PHE A 327 -0.01 -40.71 8.83
N ASP A 328 -0.75 -41.33 7.90
CA ASP A 328 -2.03 -41.99 8.18
C ASP A 328 -1.90 -43.34 8.92
N THR A 329 -0.69 -43.93 8.94
CA THR A 329 -0.45 -45.24 9.56
C THR A 329 0.17 -45.07 10.94
N ASN A 330 -0.59 -45.39 11.98
CA ASN A 330 -0.11 -45.35 13.35
C ASN A 330 1.12 -46.27 13.55
N GLY A 331 2.10 -45.81 14.32
CA GLY A 331 3.32 -46.54 14.63
C GLY A 331 4.60 -45.79 14.28
N ALA A 332 5.65 -46.51 13.88
CA ALA A 332 6.92 -45.89 13.49
C ALA A 332 6.83 -45.31 12.06
N PRO A 333 7.59 -44.24 11.75
CA PRO A 333 7.81 -43.75 10.39
C PRO A 333 8.11 -44.85 9.37
N ASP A 334 7.54 -44.72 8.17
CA ASP A 334 7.72 -45.67 7.06
C ASP A 334 9.21 -45.77 6.68
N PRO A 335 9.86 -46.93 6.84
CA PRO A 335 11.29 -47.09 6.55
C PRO A 335 11.62 -46.98 5.06
N ALA A 336 10.63 -47.03 4.16
CA ALA A 336 10.84 -46.74 2.74
C ALA A 336 10.97 -45.24 2.46
N LYS A 337 10.54 -44.39 3.40
CA LYS A 337 10.51 -42.92 3.25
C LYS A 337 11.47 -42.21 4.21
N TRP A 338 11.64 -42.75 5.41
CA TRP A 338 12.38 -42.10 6.50
C TRP A 338 13.45 -43.02 7.09
N ALA A 339 14.64 -42.46 7.24
CA ALA A 339 15.73 -43.00 8.05
C ALA A 339 15.93 -42.13 9.30
N TYR A 340 16.60 -42.69 10.32
CA TYR A 340 16.90 -41.99 11.58
C TYR A 340 18.36 -41.54 11.62
N ASP A 341 18.59 -40.35 12.16
CA ASP A 341 19.89 -39.97 12.72
C ASP A 341 19.88 -40.36 14.21
N LEU A 342 20.82 -41.24 14.62
CA LEU A 342 20.87 -41.78 15.98
C LEU A 342 22.13 -41.30 16.71
N GLY A 343 22.00 -41.05 18.01
CA GLY A 343 23.11 -40.69 18.89
C GLY A 343 23.10 -39.23 19.36
N GLY A 344 24.07 -38.90 20.20
CA GLY A 344 24.32 -37.56 20.72
C GLY A 344 25.66 -36.99 20.22
N GLY A 345 26.18 -35.98 20.90
CA GLY A 345 27.46 -35.34 20.54
C GLY A 345 27.30 -33.97 19.85
N GLY A 346 26.09 -33.42 19.90
CA GLY A 346 25.85 -32.01 19.66
C GLY A 346 25.78 -31.55 18.22
N TRP A 347 25.87 -32.46 17.25
CA TRP A 347 25.39 -32.25 15.87
C TRP A 347 25.88 -30.96 15.18
N GLY A 348 27.07 -30.47 15.55
CA GLY A 348 27.68 -29.24 15.03
C GLY A 348 27.36 -27.96 15.81
N ASN A 349 26.40 -27.99 16.75
CA ASN A 349 25.91 -26.81 17.48
C ASN A 349 25.90 -26.97 19.01
N GLN A 350 26.70 -27.91 19.55
CA GLN A 350 26.75 -28.20 20.99
C GLN A 350 25.39 -28.60 21.58
N GLU A 351 24.57 -29.25 20.77
CA GLU A 351 23.24 -29.73 21.15
C GLU A 351 23.34 -30.85 22.22
N VAL A 352 22.39 -30.89 23.16
CA VAL A 352 22.50 -31.73 24.36
C VAL A 352 21.67 -33.01 24.29
N GLN A 353 20.82 -33.16 23.28
CA GLN A 353 19.98 -34.35 23.12
C GLN A 353 20.73 -35.53 22.51
N THR A 354 20.30 -36.74 22.89
CA THR A 354 20.57 -37.97 22.14
C THR A 354 19.35 -38.27 21.27
N TYR A 355 19.54 -38.32 19.95
CA TYR A 355 18.48 -38.74 19.03
C TYR A 355 18.31 -40.26 19.06
N THR A 356 17.05 -40.70 19.14
CA THR A 356 16.66 -42.11 19.23
C THR A 356 15.58 -42.44 18.19
N ASN A 357 15.28 -43.73 18.04
CA ASN A 357 14.09 -44.24 17.37
C ASN A 357 13.11 -44.88 18.37
N ASP A 358 13.16 -44.45 19.64
CA ASP A 358 12.24 -44.92 20.68
C ASP A 358 10.84 -44.36 20.42
N PRO A 359 9.76 -45.17 20.52
CA PRO A 359 8.38 -44.69 20.42
C PRO A 359 8.02 -43.53 21.36
N GLN A 360 8.75 -43.32 22.46
CA GLN A 360 8.59 -42.16 23.32
C GLN A 360 9.05 -40.86 22.65
N ASN A 361 10.07 -40.92 21.79
CA ASN A 361 10.61 -39.76 21.07
C ASN A 361 9.99 -39.56 19.70
N ILE A 362 9.50 -40.62 19.05
CA ILE A 362 8.91 -40.53 17.72
C ILE A 362 7.81 -41.56 17.50
N LEU A 363 6.61 -41.06 17.19
CA LEU A 363 5.43 -41.88 16.96
C LEU A 363 4.48 -41.19 16.00
N ILE A 364 3.91 -41.96 15.07
CA ILE A 364 2.76 -41.54 14.27
C ILE A 364 1.50 -41.98 15.00
N GLU A 365 0.63 -41.01 15.29
CA GLU A 365 -0.66 -41.24 15.93
C GLU A 365 -1.60 -40.08 15.58
N ASP A 366 -2.87 -40.37 15.32
CA ASP A 366 -3.91 -39.38 14.99
C ASP A 366 -3.64 -38.61 13.69
N GLY A 367 -3.06 -39.27 12.67
CA GLY A 367 -2.78 -38.67 11.36
C GLY A 367 -1.65 -37.63 11.38
N VAL A 368 -0.78 -37.67 12.40
CA VAL A 368 0.37 -36.77 12.51
C VAL A 368 1.60 -37.50 13.03
N LEU A 369 2.77 -37.09 12.54
CA LEU A 369 4.05 -37.45 13.13
C LEU A 369 4.30 -36.61 14.39
N LYS A 370 4.50 -37.27 15.53
CA LYS A 370 4.87 -36.65 16.81
C LYS A 370 6.36 -36.87 17.06
N ILE A 371 7.15 -35.81 17.08
CA ILE A 371 8.55 -35.80 17.55
C ILE A 371 8.58 -35.14 18.93
N THR A 372 8.98 -35.90 19.94
CA THR A 372 8.92 -35.49 21.34
C THR A 372 10.33 -35.37 21.92
N ALA A 373 10.70 -34.17 22.34
CA ALA A 373 11.86 -33.95 23.19
C ALA A 373 11.50 -34.28 24.65
N ILE A 374 12.28 -35.15 25.30
CA ILE A 374 12.07 -35.60 26.67
C ILE A 374 13.26 -35.18 27.51
N ASN A 375 13.00 -34.68 28.71
CA ASN A 375 14.00 -34.41 29.74
C ASN A 375 13.80 -35.38 30.91
N ASP A 376 14.77 -36.26 31.13
CA ASP A 376 14.80 -37.18 32.27
C ASP A 376 15.87 -36.74 33.28
N GLY A 377 15.57 -35.66 34.00
CA GLY A 377 16.41 -35.18 35.11
C GLY A 377 17.79 -34.67 34.71
N GLY A 378 17.94 -34.10 33.51
CA GLY A 378 19.19 -33.54 32.99
C GLY A 378 19.76 -34.27 31.78
N ASN A 379 19.17 -35.42 31.41
CA ASN A 379 19.41 -36.08 30.13
C ASN A 379 18.30 -35.73 29.14
N TYR A 380 18.67 -35.35 27.93
CA TYR A 380 17.72 -35.01 26.88
C TYR A 380 17.69 -36.11 25.81
N THR A 381 16.50 -36.57 25.44
CA THR A 381 16.28 -37.43 24.27
C THR A 381 15.32 -36.77 23.30
N SER A 382 15.48 -37.05 22.02
CA SER A 382 14.60 -36.55 20.96
C SER A 382 14.67 -37.48 19.75
N ALA A 383 14.10 -37.09 18.62
CA ALA A 383 14.24 -37.82 17.36
C ALA A 383 14.59 -36.88 16.21
N ARG A 384 15.33 -37.41 15.24
CA ARG A 384 15.69 -36.73 13.98
C ARG A 384 15.57 -37.76 12.86
N ILE A 385 14.75 -37.43 11.87
CA ILE A 385 14.53 -38.27 10.69
C ILE A 385 14.94 -37.54 9.42
N LYS A 386 15.26 -38.31 8.37
CA LYS A 386 15.74 -37.81 7.09
C LYS A 386 15.30 -38.70 5.94
N THR A 387 15.28 -38.14 4.74
CA THR A 387 15.03 -38.88 3.50
C THR A 387 16.33 -39.27 2.77
N GLN A 388 17.50 -39.00 3.35
CA GLN A 388 18.80 -39.28 2.73
C GLN A 388 18.92 -40.75 2.32
N GLY A 389 19.26 -41.00 1.05
CA GLY A 389 19.36 -42.36 0.48
C GLY A 389 18.01 -43.02 0.16
N LEU A 390 16.89 -42.32 0.38
CA LEU A 390 15.52 -42.80 0.14
C LEU A 390 14.78 -41.91 -0.87
N PHE A 391 14.84 -40.58 -0.67
CA PHE A 391 14.27 -39.60 -1.58
C PHE A 391 15.12 -38.33 -1.60
N GLU A 392 15.45 -37.92 -2.82
CA GLU A 392 16.19 -36.70 -3.15
C GLU A 392 15.44 -35.97 -4.24
N PHE A 393 15.47 -34.64 -4.19
CA PHE A 393 14.83 -33.79 -5.18
C PHE A 393 15.80 -32.72 -5.65
N THR A 394 15.57 -32.19 -6.83
CA THR A 394 16.22 -30.97 -7.33
C THR A 394 15.13 -30.15 -7.97
N TYR A 395 14.95 -28.94 -7.44
CA TYR A 395 13.79 -28.08 -7.72
C TYR A 395 12.46 -28.68 -7.24
N GLY A 396 11.39 -27.91 -7.38
CA GLY A 396 10.05 -28.30 -6.92
C GLY A 396 9.57 -27.49 -5.71
N ARG A 397 8.43 -27.91 -5.19
CA ARG A 397 7.79 -27.36 -3.99
C ARG A 397 7.88 -28.40 -2.87
N ILE A 398 8.28 -27.96 -1.68
CA ILE A 398 8.26 -28.77 -0.46
C ILE A 398 7.31 -28.11 0.50
N GLU A 399 6.38 -28.88 1.06
CA GLU A 399 5.43 -28.41 2.06
C GLU A 399 5.51 -29.33 3.28
N ALA A 400 5.54 -28.72 4.47
CA ALA A 400 5.44 -29.43 5.72
C ALA A 400 4.47 -28.68 6.64
N ARG A 401 3.36 -29.32 6.98
CA ARG A 401 2.36 -28.76 7.90
C ARG A 401 2.67 -29.21 9.31
N ALA A 402 3.23 -28.31 10.14
CA ALA A 402 3.68 -28.65 11.49
C ALA A 402 3.16 -27.66 12.55
N LYS A 403 2.99 -28.17 13.78
CA LYS A 403 2.79 -27.35 14.99
C LYS A 403 4.06 -27.44 15.83
N LEU A 404 4.73 -26.32 16.04
CA LEU A 404 6.02 -26.27 16.73
C LEU A 404 5.84 -26.27 18.27
N PRO A 405 6.77 -26.87 19.04
CA PRO A 405 6.80 -26.76 20.50
C PRO A 405 7.03 -25.31 20.94
N ALA A 406 6.45 -24.92 22.08
CA ALA A 406 6.53 -23.55 22.62
C ALA A 406 7.39 -23.44 23.91
N THR A 407 8.18 -24.47 24.22
CA THR A 407 8.94 -24.55 25.48
C THR A 407 10.38 -24.06 25.30
N GLY A 408 10.88 -23.26 26.24
CA GLY A 408 12.25 -22.76 26.23
C GLY A 408 13.28 -23.89 26.17
N GLY A 409 14.31 -23.72 25.34
CA GLY A 409 15.36 -24.72 25.09
C GLY A 409 15.05 -25.73 23.99
N THR A 410 13.84 -25.73 23.41
CA THR A 410 13.52 -26.53 22.22
C THR A 410 13.96 -25.81 20.94
N TRP A 411 14.50 -26.57 19.97
CA TRP A 411 14.89 -26.06 18.66
C TRP A 411 14.37 -27.00 17.55
N PRO A 412 13.09 -26.86 17.16
CA PRO A 412 12.53 -27.64 16.06
C PRO A 412 13.04 -27.12 14.72
N ALA A 413 13.35 -28.02 13.79
CA ALA A 413 13.82 -27.66 12.45
C ALA A 413 13.23 -28.58 11.36
N ILE A 414 12.85 -27.98 10.24
CA ILE A 414 12.51 -28.65 8.98
C ILE A 414 13.41 -28.00 7.93
N TRP A 415 14.32 -28.78 7.35
CA TRP A 415 15.43 -28.25 6.56
C TRP A 415 15.95 -29.30 5.58
N ALA A 416 16.82 -28.88 4.64
CA ALA A 416 17.42 -29.74 3.64
C ALA A 416 18.93 -29.52 3.55
N LEU A 417 19.65 -30.53 3.04
CA LEU A 417 21.07 -30.48 2.67
C LEU A 417 21.22 -30.95 1.22
N GLY A 418 22.22 -30.43 0.51
CA GLY A 418 22.57 -30.93 -0.82
C GLY A 418 23.13 -32.35 -0.72
N ALA A 419 22.61 -33.30 -1.49
CA ALA A 419 22.85 -34.74 -1.32
C ALA A 419 24.34 -35.19 -1.28
N ASN A 420 25.27 -34.38 -1.79
CA ASN A 420 26.71 -34.66 -1.84
C ASN A 420 27.51 -34.06 -0.66
N PHE A 421 26.87 -33.88 0.51
CA PHE A 421 27.49 -33.27 1.68
C PHE A 421 28.49 -34.17 2.41
#